data_AF-A0A7G8WD85-F1
#
_entry.id   AF-A0A7G8WD85-F1
#
_cell.length_a   1.000
_cell.length_b   1.000
_cell.length_c   1.000
_cell.angle_alpha   90.00
_cell.angle_beta   90.00
_cell.angle_gamma   90.00
#
_symmetry.space_group_name_H-M   'P 1'
#
loop_
_entity.id
_entity.type
_entity.pdbx_description
1 polymer ?
#
loop_
_entity_poly.entity_id
_entity_poly.type
_entity_poly.pdbx_seq_one_letter_code
_entity_poly.pdbx_strand_id
1 'polypeptide(L)'
;MKNLLPFITSFFLPGIGQFILKDFKKGGIILASYIISTFLILNLDFLSLIPFWFPHIIIMIWAIFGVYDIIEERDGKKSATRYLAFSLLIVIVLFPITLTLLTTGIFKGAEFVTNEYLNEDRTKTEMNKISTELSLYKNHYGTYPKNYESFVSRKPIWGSWKADSWKNPYKYELIDSLNYKLISAGKDGIYLNEDDIIRRN
;
A
#
# COMPACT_ATOMS: atom_id res chain seq x y z
N MET A 1 -41.38 -7.85 8.63
CA MET A 1 -40.31 -8.53 7.86
C MET A 1 -39.82 -9.72 8.67
N LYS A 2 -40.00 -10.96 8.22
CA LYS A 2 -39.56 -12.13 9.01
C LYS A 2 -38.13 -12.59 8.69
N ASN A 3 -37.48 -12.13 7.62
CA ASN A 3 -36.13 -12.59 7.31
C ASN A 3 -35.31 -11.63 6.41
N LEU A 4 -34.16 -11.14 6.90
CA LEU A 4 -33.16 -10.38 6.12
C LEU A 4 -32.23 -11.28 5.29
N LEU A 5 -32.33 -12.59 5.48
CA LEU A 5 -31.48 -13.59 4.85
C LEU A 5 -31.31 -13.43 3.33
N PRO A 6 -32.36 -13.17 2.52
CA PRO A 6 -32.20 -13.01 1.07
C PRO A 6 -31.24 -11.88 0.68
N PHE A 7 -31.23 -10.79 1.45
CA PHE A 7 -30.35 -9.65 1.20
C PHE A 7 -28.90 -9.97 1.55
N ILE A 8 -28.67 -10.57 2.73
CA ILE A 8 -27.34 -10.96 3.19
C ILE A 8 -26.72 -11.98 2.22
N THR A 9 -27.50 -12.97 1.78
CA THR A 9 -27.00 -13.97 0.83
C THR A 9 -26.74 -13.40 -0.55
N SER A 10 -27.59 -12.50 -1.06
CA SER A 10 -27.34 -11.84 -2.36
C SER A 10 -26.16 -10.87 -2.34
N PHE A 11 -25.75 -10.40 -1.16
CA PHE A 11 -24.55 -9.58 -1.00
C PHE A 11 -23.27 -10.40 -1.21
N PHE A 12 -23.14 -11.55 -0.53
CA PHE A 12 -21.95 -12.39 -0.64
C PHE A 12 -21.92 -13.22 -1.94
N LEU A 13 -23.10 -13.66 -2.40
CA LEU A 13 -23.27 -14.49 -3.59
C LEU A 13 -24.49 -13.98 -4.39
N PRO A 14 -24.28 -13.01 -5.30
CA PRO A 14 -25.33 -12.47 -6.15
C PRO A 14 -26.15 -13.57 -6.84
N GLY A 15 -27.48 -13.49 -6.71
CA GLY A 15 -28.43 -14.46 -7.27
C GLY A 15 -28.98 -15.49 -6.26
N ILE A 16 -28.29 -15.75 -5.14
CA ILE A 16 -28.76 -16.72 -4.13
C ILE A 16 -29.99 -16.20 -3.37
N GLY A 17 -30.09 -14.91 -3.07
CA GLY A 17 -31.27 -14.36 -2.40
C GLY A 17 -32.55 -14.53 -3.22
N GLN A 18 -32.45 -14.45 -4.55
CA GLN A 18 -33.57 -14.76 -5.45
C GLN A 18 -33.99 -16.23 -5.35
N PHE A 19 -33.06 -17.15 -5.17
CA PHE A 19 -33.37 -18.58 -4.94
C PHE A 19 -34.08 -18.81 -3.61
N ILE A 20 -33.67 -18.12 -2.54
CA ILE A 20 -34.37 -18.16 -1.24
C ILE A 20 -35.81 -17.66 -1.40
N LEU A 21 -36.00 -16.67 -2.26
CA LEU A 21 -37.32 -16.18 -2.63
C LEU A 21 -38.03 -17.02 -3.69
N LYS A 22 -37.48 -18.15 -4.15
CA LYS A 22 -38.06 -19.03 -5.19
C LYS A 22 -38.17 -18.43 -6.61
N ASP A 23 -37.44 -17.36 -6.93
CA ASP A 23 -37.29 -16.85 -8.30
C ASP A 23 -36.01 -17.40 -8.94
N PHE A 24 -36.11 -18.63 -9.45
CA PHE A 24 -34.96 -19.35 -10.00
C PHE A 24 -34.48 -18.76 -11.33
N LYS A 25 -35.37 -18.13 -12.11
CA LYS A 25 -35.00 -17.59 -13.43
C LYS A 25 -34.12 -16.36 -13.27
N LYS A 26 -34.56 -15.38 -12.47
CA LYS A 26 -33.75 -14.17 -12.23
C LYS A 26 -32.49 -14.50 -11.43
N GLY A 27 -32.60 -15.35 -10.41
CA GLY A 27 -31.45 -15.76 -9.60
C GLY A 27 -30.36 -16.46 -10.41
N GLY A 28 -30.75 -17.34 -11.34
CA GLY A 28 -29.80 -18.08 -12.18
C GLY A 28 -29.04 -17.17 -13.15
N ILE A 29 -29.72 -16.19 -13.75
CA ILE A 29 -29.08 -15.21 -14.65
C ILE A 29 -28.03 -14.40 -13.88
N ILE A 30 -28.40 -13.86 -12.72
CA ILE A 30 -27.51 -13.02 -11.91
C ILE A 30 -26.30 -13.82 -11.42
N LEU A 31 -26.50 -15.04 -10.94
CA LEU A 31 -25.43 -15.91 -10.49
C LEU A 31 -24.48 -16.30 -11.64
N ALA A 32 -25.02 -16.63 -12.81
CA ALA A 32 -24.22 -16.95 -13.99
C ALA A 32 -23.38 -15.75 -14.44
N SER A 33 -23.97 -14.54 -14.49
CA SER A 33 -23.25 -13.30 -14.78
C SER A 33 -22.13 -13.04 -13.78
N TYR A 34 -22.36 -13.29 -12.49
CA TYR A 34 -21.35 -13.16 -11.44
C TYR A 34 -20.17 -14.13 -11.64
N ILE A 35 -20.46 -15.40 -11.96
CA ILE A 35 -19.43 -16.42 -12.22
C ILE A 35 -18.61 -16.06 -13.46
N ILE A 36 -19.27 -15.65 -14.56
CA ILE A 36 -18.60 -15.22 -15.80
C ILE A 36 -17.70 -14.01 -15.53
N SER A 37 -18.21 -13.00 -14.82
CA SER A 37 -17.42 -11.83 -14.43
C SER A 37 -16.19 -12.24 -13.62
N THR A 38 -16.36 -13.13 -12.64
CA THR A 38 -15.26 -13.63 -11.79
C THR A 38 -14.22 -14.37 -12.62
N PHE A 39 -14.66 -15.23 -13.54
CA PHE A 39 -13.77 -15.94 -14.45
C PHE A 39 -12.98 -14.97 -15.34
N LEU A 40 -13.62 -13.94 -15.88
CA LEU A 40 -12.94 -12.92 -16.70
C LEU A 40 -11.87 -12.16 -15.89
N ILE A 41 -12.15 -11.79 -14.63
CA ILE A 41 -11.18 -11.14 -13.75
C ILE A 41 -9.98 -12.05 -13.48
N LEU A 42 -10.21 -13.34 -13.20
CA LEU A 42 -9.14 -14.28 -12.88
C LEU A 42 -8.22 -14.58 -14.07
N ASN A 43 -8.69 -14.37 -15.30
CA ASN A 43 -7.91 -14.58 -16.52
C ASN A 43 -7.26 -13.31 -17.08
N LEU A 44 -7.48 -12.15 -16.45
CA LEU A 44 -6.85 -10.88 -16.80
C LEU A 44 -5.80 -10.53 -15.74
N ASP A 45 -4.64 -10.04 -16.17
CA ASP A 45 -3.52 -9.73 -15.26
C ASP A 45 -3.98 -8.81 -14.12
N PHE A 46 -3.90 -9.36 -12.90
CA PHE A 46 -4.37 -8.82 -11.62
C PHE A 46 -3.83 -7.41 -11.31
N LEU A 47 -2.78 -6.97 -12.01
CA LEU A 47 -2.08 -5.70 -11.79
C LEU A 47 -2.72 -4.47 -12.45
N SER A 48 -3.78 -4.61 -13.26
CA SER A 48 -4.53 -3.46 -13.82
C SER A 48 -5.65 -2.95 -12.89
N LEU A 49 -5.44 -3.07 -11.57
CA LEU A 49 -6.30 -2.63 -10.48
C LEU A 49 -6.72 -1.17 -10.65
N ILE A 50 -7.93 -0.95 -11.19
CA ILE A 50 -8.96 0.01 -10.74
C ILE A 50 -10.25 -0.01 -11.63
N PRO A 51 -10.32 -0.51 -12.89
CA PRO A 51 -11.60 -0.58 -13.61
C PRO A 51 -12.28 -1.97 -13.67
N PHE A 52 -11.70 -3.04 -13.13
CA PHE A 52 -12.27 -4.40 -13.29
C PHE A 52 -13.21 -4.88 -12.18
N TRP A 53 -13.33 -4.17 -11.05
CA TRP A 53 -14.26 -4.53 -9.97
C TRP A 53 -15.68 -3.98 -10.20
N PHE A 54 -15.85 -3.04 -11.13
CA PHE A 54 -17.15 -2.43 -11.44
C PHE A 54 -18.21 -3.45 -11.87
N PRO A 55 -17.93 -4.44 -12.74
CA PRO A 55 -18.90 -5.48 -13.08
C PRO A 55 -19.43 -6.23 -11.85
N HIS A 56 -18.57 -6.60 -10.89
CA HIS A 56 -19.00 -7.27 -9.65
C HIS A 56 -19.89 -6.38 -8.79
N ILE A 57 -19.54 -5.10 -8.65
CA ILE A 57 -20.35 -4.13 -7.91
C ILE A 57 -21.70 -3.94 -8.60
N ILE A 58 -21.75 -3.82 -9.92
CA ILE A 58 -22.99 -3.67 -10.71
C ILE A 58 -23.87 -4.91 -10.56
N ILE A 59 -23.30 -6.13 -10.64
CA ILE A 59 -24.05 -7.38 -10.48
C ILE A 59 -24.59 -7.52 -9.05
N MET A 60 -23.83 -7.09 -8.04
CA MET A 60 -24.27 -7.08 -6.64
C MET A 60 -25.42 -6.08 -6.42
N ILE A 61 -25.32 -4.87 -6.98
CA ILE A 61 -26.41 -3.89 -7.00
C ILE A 61 -27.65 -4.53 -7.63
N TRP A 62 -27.51 -5.12 -8.82
CA TRP A 62 -28.62 -5.74 -9.54
C TRP A 62 -29.27 -6.88 -8.74
N ALA A 63 -28.47 -7.69 -8.04
CA ALA A 63 -28.96 -8.75 -7.16
C ALA A 63 -29.78 -8.21 -5.99
N ILE A 64 -29.30 -7.16 -5.33
CA ILE A 64 -29.99 -6.58 -4.17
C ILE A 64 -31.30 -5.90 -4.59
N PHE A 65 -31.29 -5.15 -5.70
CA PHE A 65 -32.50 -4.54 -6.26
C PHE A 65 -33.50 -5.60 -6.73
N GLY A 66 -33.04 -6.69 -7.36
CA GLY A 66 -33.93 -7.78 -7.77
C GLY A 66 -34.62 -8.49 -6.61
N VAL A 67 -33.92 -8.72 -5.49
CA VAL A 67 -34.52 -9.25 -4.24
C VAL A 67 -35.57 -8.29 -3.70
N TYR A 68 -35.30 -6.99 -3.79
CA TYR A 68 -36.23 -5.95 -3.34
C TYR A 68 -37.53 -5.96 -4.16
N ASP A 69 -37.43 -5.96 -5.49
CA ASP A 69 -38.61 -5.94 -6.38
C ASP A 69 -39.54 -7.14 -6.11
N ILE A 70 -38.96 -8.35 -5.90
CA ILE A 70 -39.73 -9.57 -5.59
C ILE A 70 -40.48 -9.46 -4.26
N ILE A 71 -39.88 -8.81 -3.25
CA ILE A 71 -40.52 -8.63 -1.94
C ILE A 71 -41.61 -7.56 -2.02
N GLU A 72 -41.39 -6.47 -2.74
CA GLU A 72 -42.40 -5.42 -2.94
C GLU A 72 -43.64 -5.96 -3.67
N GLU A 73 -43.45 -6.77 -4.72
CA GLU A 73 -44.54 -7.46 -5.42
C GLU A 73 -45.34 -8.40 -4.50
N ARG A 74 -44.69 -9.07 -3.56
CA ARG A 74 -45.33 -10.00 -2.61
C ARG A 74 -46.09 -9.31 -1.48
N ASP A 75 -45.49 -8.28 -0.90
CA ASP A 75 -46.02 -7.61 0.28
C ASP A 75 -46.97 -6.46 -0.09
N GLY A 76 -47.00 -6.02 -1.36
CA GLY A 76 -47.91 -5.00 -1.88
C GLY A 76 -47.70 -3.59 -1.30
N LYS A 77 -46.63 -3.39 -0.52
CA LYS A 77 -46.29 -2.14 0.16
C LYS A 77 -44.90 -1.70 -0.26
N LYS A 78 -44.76 -0.42 -0.64
CA LYS A 78 -43.47 0.24 -0.85
C LYS A 78 -42.66 0.13 0.44
N SER A 79 -41.60 -0.68 0.40
CA SER A 79 -40.89 -1.04 1.60
C SER A 79 -39.77 -0.02 1.88
N ALA A 80 -39.76 0.52 3.10
CA ALA A 80 -38.67 1.36 3.63
C ALA A 80 -37.28 0.70 3.50
N THR A 81 -37.25 -0.63 3.30
CA THR A 81 -36.04 -1.39 3.05
C THR A 81 -35.31 -1.05 1.75
N ARG A 82 -35.97 -0.40 0.77
CA ARG A 82 -35.30 0.06 -0.47
C ARG A 82 -34.21 1.07 -0.17
N TYR A 83 -34.57 2.05 0.65
CA TYR A 83 -33.67 3.11 1.08
C TYR A 83 -32.57 2.55 2.00
N LEU A 84 -32.89 1.57 2.84
CA LEU A 84 -31.90 0.86 3.66
C LEU A 84 -30.90 0.05 2.83
N ALA A 85 -31.36 -0.68 1.80
CA ALA A 85 -30.48 -1.44 0.93
C ALA A 85 -29.58 -0.53 0.08
N PHE A 86 -30.13 0.58 -0.43
CA PHE A 86 -29.38 1.57 -1.18
C PHE A 86 -28.34 2.30 -0.31
N SER A 87 -28.72 2.70 0.91
CA SER A 87 -27.79 3.31 1.86
C SER A 87 -26.70 2.33 2.31
N LEU A 88 -27.04 1.07 2.57
CA LEU A 88 -26.06 0.03 2.90
C LEU A 88 -25.05 -0.17 1.75
N LEU A 89 -25.53 -0.19 0.51
CA LEU A 89 -24.67 -0.34 -0.66
C LEU A 89 -23.71 0.85 -0.82
N ILE A 90 -24.21 2.07 -0.62
CA ILE A 90 -23.39 3.29 -0.60
C ILE A 90 -22.31 3.18 0.47
N VAL A 91 -22.67 2.78 1.69
CA VAL A 91 -21.69 2.62 2.78
C VAL A 91 -20.64 1.59 2.42
N ILE A 92 -21.03 0.44 1.86
CA ILE A 92 -20.10 -0.64 1.52
C ILE A 92 -19.15 -0.25 0.39
N VAL A 93 -19.56 0.61 -0.55
CA VAL A 93 -18.69 1.07 -1.63
C VAL A 93 -17.85 2.27 -1.20
N LEU A 94 -18.46 3.28 -0.57
CA LEU A 94 -17.76 4.51 -0.21
C LEU A 94 -16.79 4.31 0.96
N PHE A 95 -17.14 3.48 1.94
CA PHE A 95 -16.31 3.32 3.14
C PHE A 95 -14.91 2.74 2.83
N PRO A 96 -14.75 1.65 2.04
CA PRO A 96 -13.42 1.18 1.66
C PRO A 96 -12.65 2.21 0.83
N ILE A 97 -13.32 2.95 -0.04
CA ILE A 97 -12.68 3.98 -0.87
C ILE A 97 -12.15 5.11 0.01
N THR A 98 -12.98 5.66 0.90
CA THR A 98 -12.57 6.74 1.80
C THR A 98 -11.49 6.28 2.78
N LEU A 99 -11.59 5.05 3.30
CA LEU A 99 -10.56 4.46 4.16
C LEU A 99 -9.23 4.28 3.41
N THR A 100 -9.27 3.85 2.15
CA THR A 100 -8.07 3.71 1.30
C THR A 100 -7.42 5.06 1.03
N LEU A 101 -8.21 6.08 0.71
CA LEU A 101 -7.70 7.44 0.50
C LEU A 101 -7.08 8.02 1.78
N LEU A 102 -7.76 7.84 2.93
CA LEU A 102 -7.27 8.29 4.22
C LEU A 102 -5.95 7.63 4.59
N THR A 103 -5.89 6.29 4.53
CA THR A 103 -4.67 5.54 4.85
C THR A 103 -3.52 5.91 3.92
N THR A 104 -3.76 5.95 2.61
CA THR A 104 -2.76 6.37 1.62
C THR A 104 -2.27 7.80 1.89
N GLY A 105 -3.17 8.73 2.23
CA GLY A 105 -2.83 10.10 2.57
C GLY A 105 -1.93 10.19 3.82
N ILE A 106 -2.26 9.43 4.86
CA ILE A 106 -1.44 9.38 6.09
C ILE A 106 -0.05 8.80 5.79
N PHE A 107 0.03 7.67 5.09
CA PHE A 107 1.32 7.04 4.77
C PHE A 107 2.21 7.94 3.89
N LYS A 108 1.66 8.50 2.80
CA LYS A 108 2.41 9.43 1.94
C LYS A 108 2.80 10.71 2.67
N GLY A 109 1.93 11.22 3.54
CA GLY A 109 2.23 12.37 4.38
C GLY A 109 3.40 12.10 5.34
N ALA A 110 3.40 10.93 6.00
CA ALA A 110 4.49 10.53 6.88
C ALA A 110 5.81 10.31 6.13
N GLU A 111 5.75 9.68 4.95
CA GLU A 111 6.89 9.51 4.05
C GLU A 111 7.47 10.86 3.62
N PHE A 112 6.62 11.80 3.20
CA PHE A 112 7.03 13.15 2.82
C PHE A 112 7.74 13.86 3.98
N VAL A 113 7.15 13.88 5.17
CA VAL A 113 7.77 14.53 6.34
C VAL A 113 9.13 13.91 6.67
N THR A 114 9.22 12.58 6.59
CA THR A 114 10.46 11.85 6.86
C THR A 114 11.55 12.22 5.85
N ASN A 115 11.21 12.17 4.56
CA ASN A 115 12.14 12.43 3.47
C ASN A 115 12.57 13.89 3.38
N GLU A 116 11.69 14.84 3.70
CA GLU A 116 11.95 16.27 3.59
C GLU A 116 12.69 16.85 4.79
N TYR A 117 12.31 16.45 6.01
CA TYR A 117 12.74 17.15 7.22
C TYR A 117 13.61 16.32 8.16
N LEU A 118 13.46 14.99 8.18
CA LEU A 118 14.11 14.16 9.21
C LEU A 118 15.36 13.43 8.69
N ASN A 119 15.34 13.04 7.41
CA ASN A 119 16.38 12.19 6.85
C ASN A 119 17.73 12.90 6.77
N GLU A 120 17.77 14.19 6.47
CA GLU A 120 19.03 14.95 6.42
C GLU A 120 19.76 14.95 7.76
N ASP A 121 19.06 15.29 8.84
CA ASP A 121 19.63 15.30 10.20
C ASP A 121 20.04 13.91 10.67
N ARG A 122 19.24 12.88 10.35
CA ARG A 122 19.58 11.48 10.63
C ARG A 122 20.83 11.05 9.90
N THR A 123 20.95 11.37 8.61
CA THR A 123 22.12 11.06 7.78
C THR A 123 23.36 11.79 8.31
N LYS A 124 23.28 13.08 8.61
CA LYS A 124 24.39 13.84 9.24
C LYS A 124 24.83 13.21 10.56
N THR A 125 23.87 12.82 11.40
CA THR A 125 24.15 12.16 12.69
C THR A 125 24.82 10.80 12.51
N GLU A 126 24.34 10.00 11.55
CA GLU A 126 24.92 8.71 11.22
C GLU A 126 26.33 8.84 10.65
N MET A 127 26.55 9.76 9.71
CA MET A 127 27.87 10.08 9.15
C MET A 127 28.87 10.52 10.22
N ASN A 128 28.42 11.24 11.26
CA ASN A 128 29.27 11.58 12.40
C ASN A 128 29.68 10.35 13.23
N LYS A 129 28.76 9.40 13.43
CA LYS A 129 29.09 8.12 14.10
C LYS A 129 30.06 7.28 13.27
N ILE A 130 29.82 7.18 11.96
CA ILE A 130 30.73 6.51 11.02
C ILE A 130 32.12 7.16 11.07
N SER A 131 32.19 8.50 11.03
CA SER A 131 33.46 9.24 11.10
C SER A 131 34.22 8.99 12.39
N THR A 132 33.51 8.88 13.52
CA THR A 132 34.10 8.54 14.81
C THR A 132 34.71 7.14 14.78
N GLU A 133 33.98 6.13 14.28
CA GLU A 133 34.48 4.76 14.20
C GLU A 133 35.60 4.59 13.16
N LEU A 134 35.57 5.34 12.05
CA LEU A 134 36.69 5.40 11.09
C LEU A 134 37.93 5.98 11.75
N SER A 135 37.79 7.01 12.58
CA SER A 135 38.91 7.60 13.33
C SER A 135 39.49 6.61 14.33
N LEU A 136 38.64 5.85 15.04
CA LEU A 136 39.08 4.76 15.92
C LEU A 136 39.80 3.66 15.14
N TYR A 137 39.32 3.31 13.95
CA TYR A 137 40.01 2.37 13.07
C TYR A 137 41.41 2.86 12.70
N LYS A 138 41.54 4.12 12.24
CA LYS A 138 42.84 4.72 11.92
C LYS A 138 43.77 4.74 13.13
N ASN A 139 43.27 5.04 14.32
CA ASN A 139 44.07 5.02 15.53
C ASN A 139 44.63 3.62 15.84
N HIS A 140 43.87 2.56 15.58
CA HIS A 140 44.29 1.20 15.84
C HIS A 140 45.20 0.61 14.74
N TYR A 141 44.94 0.90 13.47
CA TYR A 141 45.64 0.31 12.31
C TYR A 141 46.60 1.27 11.58
N GLY A 142 46.72 2.51 12.05
CA GLY A 142 47.55 3.57 11.44
C GLY A 142 47.00 4.15 10.13
N THR A 143 45.94 3.57 9.55
CA THR A 143 45.39 3.94 8.24
C THR A 143 43.87 3.78 8.21
N TYR A 144 43.19 4.51 7.32
CA TYR A 144 41.76 4.30 7.05
C TYR A 144 41.49 3.01 6.25
N PRO A 145 40.28 2.41 6.35
CA PRO A 145 39.98 1.15 5.68
C PRO A 145 39.90 1.34 4.15
N LYS A 146 40.56 0.47 3.40
CA LYS A 146 40.51 0.49 1.91
C LYS A 146 39.13 0.15 1.36
N ASN A 147 38.35 -0.63 2.10
CA ASN A 147 37.03 -1.09 1.69
C ASN A 147 36.01 -0.77 2.79
N TYR A 148 35.05 0.09 2.45
CA TYR A 148 33.99 0.52 3.37
C TYR A 148 33.00 -0.60 3.70
N GLU A 149 32.60 -1.41 2.73
CA GLU A 149 31.72 -2.56 2.95
C GLU A 149 32.35 -3.56 3.93
N SER A 150 33.65 -3.83 3.78
CA SER A 150 34.38 -4.65 4.74
C SER A 150 34.44 -3.99 6.11
N PHE A 151 34.62 -2.68 6.20
CA PHE A 151 34.60 -1.94 7.47
C PHE A 151 33.26 -2.09 8.20
N VAL A 152 32.15 -1.85 7.49
CA VAL A 152 30.77 -1.92 8.01
C VAL A 152 30.41 -3.35 8.40
N SER A 153 30.82 -4.35 7.61
CA SER A 153 30.48 -5.76 7.85
C SER A 153 31.17 -6.38 9.07
N ARG A 154 32.13 -5.68 9.72
CA ARG A 154 32.78 -6.18 10.95
C ARG A 154 31.88 -6.20 12.16
N LYS A 155 30.84 -5.36 12.19
CA LYS A 155 29.85 -5.36 13.28
C LYS A 155 28.45 -5.42 12.68
N PRO A 156 27.64 -6.46 12.98
CA PRO A 156 26.28 -6.58 12.45
C PRO A 156 25.38 -5.36 12.73
N ILE A 157 25.61 -4.67 13.86
CA ILE A 157 24.89 -3.44 14.23
C ILE A 157 25.10 -2.27 13.27
N TRP A 158 26.16 -2.30 12.45
CA TRP A 158 26.44 -1.29 11.43
C TRP A 158 25.76 -1.60 10.09
N GLY A 159 24.93 -2.64 10.00
CA GLY A 159 24.25 -3.00 8.75
C GLY A 159 23.46 -1.84 8.13
N SER A 160 22.97 -0.88 8.93
CA SER A 160 22.30 0.33 8.41
C SER A 160 23.27 1.31 7.74
N TRP A 161 24.56 1.32 8.09
CA TRP A 161 25.57 2.27 7.60
C TRP A 161 25.99 2.03 6.15
N LYS A 162 25.33 1.12 5.44
CA LYS A 162 25.54 0.90 4.01
C LYS A 162 24.85 1.95 3.15
N ALA A 163 23.75 2.52 3.66
CA ALA A 163 22.95 3.49 2.94
C ALA A 163 22.48 4.60 3.88
N ASP A 164 22.24 5.77 3.32
CA ASP A 164 21.70 6.91 4.02
C ASP A 164 20.22 6.72 4.41
N SER A 165 19.63 7.76 5.00
CA SER A 165 18.24 7.73 5.44
C SER A 165 17.23 7.62 4.29
N TRP A 166 17.61 7.97 3.05
CA TRP A 166 16.82 7.81 1.82
C TRP A 166 17.08 6.48 1.10
N LYS A 167 17.88 5.59 1.71
CA LYS A 167 18.27 4.28 1.17
C LYS A 167 19.22 4.36 -0.03
N ASN A 168 19.86 5.50 -0.25
CA ASN A 168 20.94 5.60 -1.22
C ASN A 168 22.24 5.09 -0.60
N PRO A 169 23.03 4.24 -1.29
CA PRO A 169 24.30 3.76 -0.76
C PRO A 169 25.24 4.92 -0.37
N TYR A 170 26.06 4.76 0.66
CA TYR A 170 27.13 5.73 0.89
C TYR A 170 28.27 5.51 -0.10
N LYS A 171 28.81 6.60 -0.65
CA LYS A 171 30.03 6.56 -1.45
C LYS A 171 31.24 6.92 -0.59
N TYR A 172 32.11 5.94 -0.39
CA TYR A 172 33.36 6.09 0.35
C TYR A 172 34.54 6.15 -0.62
N GLU A 173 35.36 7.19 -0.52
CA GLU A 173 36.56 7.38 -1.31
C GLU A 173 37.76 7.57 -0.36
N LEU A 174 38.72 6.64 -0.43
CA LEU A 174 40.00 6.80 0.25
C LEU A 174 40.89 7.70 -0.62
N ILE A 175 41.25 8.88 -0.13
CA ILE A 175 42.09 9.84 -0.87
C ILE A 175 43.56 9.44 -0.71
N ASP A 176 43.98 9.20 0.53
CA ASP A 176 45.29 8.66 0.90
C ASP A 176 45.18 7.85 2.20
N SER A 177 46.31 7.44 2.79
CA SER A 177 46.31 6.64 4.04
C SER A 177 45.74 7.39 5.26
N LEU A 178 45.71 8.72 5.21
CA LEU A 178 45.36 9.62 6.29
C LEU A 178 44.06 10.40 6.04
N ASN A 179 43.51 10.39 4.83
CA ASN A 179 42.37 11.20 4.41
C ASN A 179 41.32 10.36 3.67
N TYR A 180 40.05 10.60 3.96
CA TYR A 180 38.92 9.96 3.27
C TYR A 180 37.79 10.96 3.00
N LYS A 181 36.89 10.58 2.10
CA LYS A 181 35.64 11.27 1.83
C LYS A 181 34.49 10.26 1.91
N LEU A 182 33.45 10.62 2.65
CA LEU A 182 32.18 9.89 2.73
C LEU A 182 31.08 10.79 2.19
N ILE A 183 30.30 10.29 1.23
CA ILE A 183 29.29 11.05 0.50
C ILE A 183 27.95 10.32 0.62
N SER A 184 26.92 11.05 0.98
CA SER A 184 25.50 10.67 0.86
C SER A 184 24.95 11.39 -0.37
N ALA A 185 24.25 10.66 -1.25
CA ALA A 185 23.61 11.22 -2.45
C ALA A 185 22.38 12.09 -2.13
N GLY A 186 21.99 12.16 -0.86
CA GLY A 186 20.91 13.03 -0.42
C GLY A 186 19.54 12.47 -0.80
N LYS A 187 18.56 13.36 -0.89
CA LYS A 187 17.17 13.06 -1.21
C LYS A 187 16.98 12.68 -2.68
N ASP A 188 17.74 13.26 -3.60
CA ASP A 188 17.56 13.01 -5.04
C ASP A 188 18.28 11.73 -5.53
N GLY A 189 19.21 11.20 -4.74
CA GLY A 189 19.92 9.95 -5.04
C GLY A 189 20.96 10.08 -6.15
N ILE A 190 21.30 11.31 -6.57
CA ILE A 190 22.29 11.60 -7.60
C ILE A 190 23.54 12.14 -6.92
N TYR A 191 24.69 11.53 -7.19
CA TYR A 191 25.95 12.03 -6.64
C TYR A 191 26.46 13.24 -7.43
N LEU A 192 27.28 14.05 -6.76
CA LEU A 192 28.04 15.20 -7.28
C LEU A 192 27.15 16.40 -7.63
N ASN A 193 26.09 16.62 -6.86
CA ASN A 193 25.20 17.78 -6.95
C ASN A 193 25.22 18.59 -5.64
N GLU A 194 24.29 19.54 -5.51
CA GLU A 194 24.15 20.42 -4.33
C GLU A 194 23.49 19.73 -3.12
N ASP A 195 22.77 18.64 -3.33
CA ASP A 195 22.05 17.88 -2.29
C ASP A 195 22.95 16.88 -1.55
N ASP A 196 24.14 16.62 -2.10
CA ASP A 196 25.16 15.75 -1.52
C ASP A 196 25.59 16.21 -0.11
N ILE A 197 25.50 15.30 0.85
CA ILE A 197 26.07 15.51 2.18
C ILE A 197 27.46 14.89 2.21
N ILE A 198 28.49 15.74 2.29
CA ILE A 198 29.90 15.32 2.22
C ILE A 198 30.56 15.46 3.59
N ARG A 199 31.18 14.38 4.07
CA ARG A 199 32.04 14.37 5.26
C ARG A 199 33.47 14.02 4.87
N ARG A 200 34.43 14.82 5.35
CA ARG A 200 35.87 14.64 5.17
C ARG A 200 36.55 14.64 6.53
N ASN A 201 37.69 13.98 6.62
CA ASN A 201 38.63 14.10 7.74
C ASN A 201 39.80 14.98 7.33
#